data_AF-A0A9R1L421-F1
#
_entry.id   AF-A0A9R1L421-F1
#
_cell.length_a   1.000
_cell.length_b   1.000
_cell.length_c   1.000
_cell.angle_alpha   90.00
_cell.angle_beta   90.00
_cell.angle_gamma   90.00
#
_symmetry.space_group_name_H-M   'P 1'
#
loop_
_entity.id
_entity.type
_entity.pdbx_description
1 polymer ?
#
loop_
_entity_poly.entity_id
_entity_poly.type
_entity_poly.pdbx_seq_one_letter_code
_entity_poly.pdbx_strand_id
1 'polypeptide(L)'
;MARKKVALRYIRNDSARQNTLKKRSKNLMKKAGEVATLCNAKACVLVYGEGGTVPEVFPSHAEAVAILNRFKSMPEVARLKKTMDQESVLTQRVAKLRDQVQKTRCERQDRETKFLLHDAMVSGRLPGNIEELTTMGWKLELMLKSLGKRIAKMSR
;
A
#
# COMPACT_ATOMS: atom_id res chain seq x y z
N MET A 1 21.73 3.03 18.69
CA MET A 1 20.29 3.34 18.82
C MET A 1 19.51 2.63 17.72
N ALA A 2 18.41 1.94 18.05
CA ALA A 2 17.57 1.28 17.04
C ALA A 2 16.95 2.31 16.09
N ARG A 3 16.94 2.01 14.80
CA ARG A 3 16.41 2.91 13.77
C ARG A 3 14.88 2.98 13.87
N LYS A 4 14.32 4.16 14.17
CA LYS A 4 12.86 4.37 14.15
C LYS A 4 12.30 4.11 12.75
N LYS A 5 11.13 3.45 12.69
CA LYS A 5 10.37 3.26 11.46
C LYS A 5 9.99 4.62 10.88
N VAL A 6 10.27 4.83 9.59
CA VAL A 6 10.01 6.09 8.88
C VAL A 6 8.75 5.96 8.03
N ALA A 7 7.87 6.96 8.07
CA ALA A 7 6.71 7.03 7.17
C ALA A 7 7.16 7.32 5.73
N LEU A 8 6.64 6.57 4.75
CA LEU A 8 6.94 6.75 3.32
C LEU A 8 6.08 7.89 2.72
N ARG A 9 6.38 9.12 3.14
CA ARG A 9 5.73 10.37 2.66
C ARG A 9 6.79 11.43 2.37
N TYR A 10 6.39 12.51 1.71
CA TYR A 10 7.25 13.66 1.47
C TYR A 10 7.80 14.23 2.80
N ILE A 11 9.11 14.45 2.86
CA ILE A 11 9.80 14.99 4.06
C ILE A 11 9.74 16.50 3.98
N ARG A 12 8.91 17.13 4.83
CA ARG A 12 8.70 18.58 4.81
C ARG A 12 9.93 19.40 5.20
N ASN A 13 10.76 18.91 6.12
CA ASN A 13 11.96 19.62 6.53
C ASN A 13 13.05 19.47 5.45
N ASP A 14 13.48 20.59 4.88
CA ASP A 14 14.39 20.63 3.72
C ASP A 14 15.76 20.02 4.02
N SER A 15 16.39 20.39 5.14
CA SER A 15 17.69 19.83 5.54
C SER A 15 17.61 18.32 5.77
N ALA A 16 16.56 17.85 6.45
CA ALA A 16 16.32 16.42 6.65
C ALA A 16 16.04 15.70 5.33
N ARG A 17 15.31 16.34 4.40
CA ARG A 17 15.01 15.80 3.07
C ARG A 17 16.27 15.65 2.24
N GLN A 18 17.10 16.70 2.14
CA GLN A 18 18.37 16.68 1.40
C GLN A 18 19.35 15.65 1.97
N ASN A 19 19.52 15.60 3.29
CA ASN A 19 20.38 14.61 3.95
C ASN A 19 19.88 13.18 3.73
N THR A 20 18.56 12.98 3.74
CA THR A 20 17.96 11.68 3.46
C THR A 20 18.15 11.29 2.00
N LEU A 21 17.97 12.22 1.06
CA LEU A 21 18.19 12.00 -0.37
C LEU A 21 19.63 11.54 -0.61
N LYS A 22 20.63 12.33 -0.19
CA LYS A 22 22.06 11.98 -0.33
C LYS A 22 22.37 10.58 0.20
N LYS A 23 21.92 10.26 1.42
CA LYS A 23 22.14 8.93 2.03
C LYS A 23 21.43 7.81 1.28
N ARG A 24 20.18 8.04 0.83
CA ARG A 24 19.39 7.01 0.13
C ARG A 24 19.86 6.80 -1.30
N SER A 25 20.24 7.84 -2.04
CA SER A 25 20.79 7.74 -3.40
C SER A 25 22.06 6.90 -3.41
N LYS A 26 23.02 7.21 -2.51
CA LYS A 26 24.25 6.42 -2.37
C LYS A 26 23.97 4.95 -2.05
N ASN A 27 23.04 4.69 -1.13
CA ASN A 27 22.66 3.32 -0.79
C ASN A 27 21.95 2.60 -1.95
N LEU A 28 21.10 3.30 -2.70
CA LEU A 28 20.39 2.76 -3.85
C LEU A 28 21.38 2.35 -4.95
N MET A 29 22.34 3.22 -5.27
CA MET A 29 23.41 2.93 -6.24
C MET A 29 24.26 1.73 -5.79
N LYS A 30 24.63 1.67 -4.51
CA LYS A 30 25.33 0.50 -3.96
C LYS A 30 24.53 -0.78 -4.14
N LYS A 31 23.23 -0.77 -3.81
CA LYS A 31 22.36 -1.93 -3.98
C LYS A 31 22.17 -2.32 -5.45
N ALA A 32 22.10 -1.34 -6.35
CA ALA A 32 22.05 -1.61 -7.78
C ALA A 32 23.32 -2.32 -8.26
N GLY A 33 24.49 -1.92 -7.78
CA GLY A 33 25.75 -2.61 -8.06
C GLY A 33 25.79 -4.03 -7.50
N GLU A 34 25.36 -4.23 -6.24
CA GLU A 34 25.26 -5.58 -5.66
C GLU A 34 24.34 -6.49 -6.49
N VAL A 35 23.16 -6.00 -6.89
CA VAL A 35 22.22 -6.77 -7.73
C VAL A 35 22.80 -7.04 -9.12
N ALA A 36 23.45 -6.05 -9.74
CA ALA A 36 24.10 -6.21 -11.03
C ALA A 36 25.16 -7.32 -10.99
N THR A 37 26.00 -7.33 -9.96
CA THR A 37 27.05 -8.35 -9.78
C THR A 37 26.44 -9.71 -9.46
N LEU A 38 25.58 -9.82 -8.45
CA LEU A 38 25.05 -11.10 -7.96
C LEU A 38 24.17 -11.81 -8.99
N CYS A 39 23.42 -11.04 -9.78
CA CYS A 39 22.50 -11.59 -10.78
C CYS A 39 23.09 -11.58 -12.20
N ASN A 40 24.35 -11.19 -12.37
CA ASN A 40 24.97 -10.95 -13.68
C ASN A 40 24.06 -10.12 -14.62
N ALA A 41 23.48 -9.05 -14.06
CA ALA A 41 22.50 -8.21 -14.73
C ALA A 41 23.10 -6.85 -15.05
N LYS A 42 22.68 -6.24 -16.17
CA LYS A 42 22.98 -4.82 -16.44
C LYS A 42 21.94 -3.95 -15.73
N ALA A 43 22.39 -3.12 -14.81
CA ALA A 43 21.55 -2.19 -14.07
C ALA A 43 22.12 -0.77 -14.15
N CYS A 44 21.23 0.22 -14.24
CA CYS A 44 21.59 1.63 -14.11
C CYS A 44 20.59 2.34 -13.19
N VAL A 45 21.06 3.39 -12.50
CA VAL A 45 20.23 4.24 -11.63
C VAL A 45 20.50 5.69 -11.99
N LEU A 46 19.43 6.47 -12.12
CA LEU A 46 19.49 7.92 -12.33
C LEU A 46 18.67 8.59 -11.23
N VAL A 47 19.27 9.53 -10.50
CA VAL A 47 18.59 10.27 -9.44
C VAL A 47 18.74 11.77 -9.67
N TYR A 48 17.61 12.45 -9.85
CA TYR A 48 17.56 13.91 -9.89
C TYR A 48 17.33 14.47 -8.48
N GLY A 49 18.17 15.41 -8.07
CA GLY A 49 17.98 16.20 -6.87
C GLY A 49 16.94 17.31 -7.05
N GLU A 50 16.45 17.85 -5.95
CA GLU A 50 15.56 19.01 -5.97
C GLU A 50 16.30 20.21 -6.58
N GLY A 51 15.82 20.72 -7.72
CA GLY A 51 16.47 21.80 -8.47
C GLY A 51 17.71 21.38 -9.28
N GLY A 52 18.06 20.09 -9.33
CA GLY A 52 19.21 19.59 -10.08
C GLY A 52 18.85 19.31 -11.55
N THR A 53 19.62 19.86 -12.48
CA THR A 53 19.51 19.57 -13.92
C THR A 53 20.33 18.35 -14.33
N VAL A 54 21.38 18.02 -13.57
CA VAL A 54 22.25 16.86 -13.81
C VAL A 54 21.94 15.78 -12.77
N PRO A 55 21.64 14.53 -13.21
CA PRO A 55 21.39 13.44 -12.29
C PRO A 55 22.69 12.89 -11.71
N GLU A 56 22.61 12.36 -10.48
CA GLU A 56 23.59 11.39 -10.01
C GLU A 56 23.33 10.05 -10.73
N VAL A 57 24.38 9.44 -11.29
CA VAL A 57 24.26 8.26 -12.14
C VAL A 57 25.13 7.12 -11.64
N PHE A 58 24.58 5.91 -11.70
CA PHE A 58 25.31 4.65 -11.56
C PHE A 58 25.06 3.78 -12.81
N PRO A 59 26.06 3.07 -13.35
CA PRO A 59 27.47 3.01 -12.90
C PRO A 59 28.31 4.20 -13.36
N SER A 60 28.45 4.39 -14.67
CA SER A 60 29.01 5.59 -15.30
C SER A 60 27.98 6.18 -16.26
N HIS A 61 28.13 7.46 -16.63
CA HIS A 61 27.20 8.09 -17.59
C HIS A 61 27.16 7.34 -18.93
N ALA A 62 28.33 6.98 -19.47
CA ALA A 62 28.42 6.26 -20.75
C ALA A 62 27.75 4.87 -20.68
N GLU A 63 28.02 4.11 -19.63
CA GLU A 63 27.42 2.78 -19.45
C GLU A 63 25.91 2.87 -19.20
N ALA A 64 25.45 3.82 -18.38
CA ALA A 64 24.04 4.04 -18.14
C ALA A 64 23.31 4.40 -19.45
N VAL A 65 23.89 5.26 -20.29
CA VAL A 65 23.36 5.58 -21.61
C VAL A 65 23.29 4.34 -22.49
N ALA A 66 24.34 3.50 -22.52
CA ALA A 66 24.32 2.26 -23.29
C ALA A 66 23.23 1.29 -22.81
N ILE A 67 23.05 1.15 -21.49
CA ILE A 67 21.99 0.32 -20.89
C ILE A 67 20.60 0.86 -21.26
N LEU A 68 20.40 2.18 -21.16
CA LEU A 68 19.14 2.84 -21.51
C LEU A 68 18.81 2.71 -23.00
N ASN A 69 19.80 2.87 -23.88
CA ASN A 69 19.60 2.72 -25.32
C ASN A 69 19.21 1.27 -25.66
N ARG A 70 19.88 0.29 -25.06
CA ARG A 70 19.50 -1.13 -25.18
C ARG A 70 18.09 -1.40 -24.66
N PHE A 71 17.69 -0.77 -23.56
CA PHE A 71 16.33 -0.88 -23.04
C PHE A 71 15.31 -0.27 -24.00
N LYS A 72 15.60 0.90 -24.58
CA LYS A 72 14.73 1.58 -25.55
C LYS A 72 14.56 0.79 -26.85
N SER A 73 15.58 0.06 -27.28
CA SER A 73 15.53 -0.76 -28.50
C SER A 73 14.78 -2.10 -28.32
N MET A 74 14.36 -2.46 -27.10
CA MET A 74 13.57 -3.68 -26.88
C MET A 74 12.10 -3.46 -27.31
N PRO A 75 11.42 -4.52 -27.80
CA PRO A 75 9.99 -4.46 -28.11
C PRO A 75 9.15 -3.97 -26.92
N GLU A 76 8.15 -3.15 -27.19
CA GLU A 76 7.34 -2.49 -26.16
C GLU A 76 6.68 -3.47 -25.19
N VAL A 77 6.18 -4.60 -25.70
CA VAL A 77 5.59 -5.69 -24.89
C VAL A 77 6.60 -6.25 -23.87
N ALA A 78 7.88 -6.34 -24.25
CA ALA A 78 8.94 -6.81 -23.35
C ALA A 78 9.33 -5.73 -22.31
N ARG A 79 9.26 -4.44 -22.68
CA ARG A 79 9.52 -3.30 -21.79
C ARG A 79 8.43 -3.12 -20.74
N LEU A 80 7.16 -3.15 -21.14
CA LEU A 80 6.02 -2.84 -20.26
C LEU A 80 5.74 -3.96 -19.24
N LYS A 81 5.98 -5.23 -19.58
CA LYS A 81 5.59 -6.38 -18.75
C LYS A 81 6.23 -6.41 -17.35
N LYS A 82 7.33 -5.68 -17.13
CA LYS A 82 8.06 -5.63 -15.85
C LYS A 82 8.41 -4.21 -15.38
N THR A 83 7.93 -3.17 -16.07
CA THR A 83 8.16 -1.79 -15.63
C THR A 83 7.15 -1.42 -14.56
N MET A 84 7.64 -0.89 -13.45
CA MET A 84 6.82 -0.23 -12.43
C MET A 84 7.12 1.25 -12.51
N ASP A 85 6.11 2.06 -12.75
CA ASP A 85 6.22 3.52 -12.73
C ASP A 85 5.73 4.10 -11.39
N GLN A 86 5.91 5.40 -11.21
CA GLN A 86 5.45 6.07 -10.00
C GLN A 86 3.93 6.06 -9.89
N GLU A 87 3.21 6.17 -11.00
CA GLU A 87 1.75 6.20 -11.05
C GLU A 87 1.16 4.88 -10.56
N SER A 88 1.57 3.75 -11.12
CA SER A 88 1.15 2.39 -10.71
C SER A 88 1.41 2.14 -9.22
N VAL A 89 2.59 2.54 -8.71
CA VAL A 89 2.91 2.41 -7.27
C VAL A 89 1.98 3.27 -6.40
N LEU A 90 1.71 4.51 -6.82
CA LEU A 90 0.80 5.40 -6.10
C LEU A 90 -0.64 4.89 -6.15
N THR A 91 -1.13 4.47 -7.31
CA THR A 91 -2.46 3.88 -7.51
C THR A 91 -2.64 2.65 -6.63
N GLN A 92 -1.65 1.74 -6.57
CA GLN A 92 -1.70 0.59 -5.69
C GLN A 92 -1.75 0.99 -4.20
N ARG A 93 -1.01 2.04 -3.80
CA ARG A 93 -1.07 2.56 -2.42
C ARG A 93 -2.41 3.20 -2.10
N VAL A 94 -2.98 3.96 -3.03
CA VAL A 94 -4.31 4.57 -2.89
C VAL A 94 -5.36 3.48 -2.72
N ALA A 95 -5.33 2.42 -3.54
CA ALA A 95 -6.22 1.28 -3.39
C ALA A 95 -6.11 0.64 -2.00
N LYS A 96 -4.89 0.35 -1.54
CA LYS A 96 -4.66 -0.22 -0.20
C LYS A 96 -5.18 0.69 0.93
N LEU A 97 -5.00 2.00 0.81
CA LEU A 97 -5.51 2.95 1.80
C LEU A 97 -7.05 3.00 1.78
N ARG A 98 -7.68 2.95 0.60
CA ARG A 98 -9.13 2.85 0.47
C ARG A 98 -9.67 1.58 1.12
N ASP A 99 -9.02 0.44 0.90
CA ASP A 99 -9.41 -0.83 1.53
C ASP A 99 -9.31 -0.76 3.07
N GLN A 100 -8.25 -0.13 3.59
CA GLN A 100 -8.09 0.07 5.04
C GLN A 100 -9.21 0.96 5.60
N VAL A 101 -9.52 2.07 4.94
CA VAL A 101 -10.63 2.96 5.34
C VAL A 101 -11.95 2.20 5.31
N GLN A 102 -12.22 1.44 4.26
CA GLN A 102 -13.46 0.68 4.14
C GLN A 102 -13.56 -0.40 5.21
N LYS A 103 -12.49 -1.14 5.48
CA LYS A 103 -12.43 -2.14 6.55
C LYS A 103 -12.75 -1.52 7.90
N THR A 104 -12.12 -0.39 8.24
CA THR A 104 -12.39 0.32 9.50
C THR A 104 -13.84 0.82 9.57
N ARG A 105 -14.42 1.28 8.46
CA ARG A 105 -15.84 1.67 8.40
C ARG A 105 -16.77 0.49 8.66
N CYS A 106 -16.53 -0.65 8.02
CA CYS A 106 -17.32 -1.86 8.24
C CYS A 106 -17.20 -2.36 9.70
N GLU A 107 -16.00 -2.34 10.28
CA GLU A 107 -15.78 -2.70 11.69
C GLU A 107 -16.52 -1.75 12.65
N ARG A 108 -16.56 -0.46 12.34
CA ARG A 108 -17.34 0.52 13.10
C ARG A 108 -18.83 0.24 13.01
N GLN A 109 -19.36 0.07 11.80
CA GLN A 109 -20.78 -0.23 11.57
C GLN A 109 -21.20 -1.53 12.26
N ASP A 110 -20.36 -2.56 12.25
CA ASP A 110 -20.63 -3.82 12.94
C ASP A 110 -20.74 -3.63 14.46
N ARG A 111 -19.87 -2.81 15.05
CA ARG A 111 -19.93 -2.47 16.49
C ARG A 111 -21.18 -1.67 16.84
N GLU A 112 -21.51 -0.69 16.01
CA GLU A 112 -22.68 0.18 16.17
C GLU A 112 -23.98 -0.62 16.07
N THR A 113 -24.08 -1.49 15.06
CA THR A 113 -25.24 -2.39 14.90
C THR A 113 -25.39 -3.34 16.09
N LYS A 114 -24.28 -3.91 16.59
CA LYS A 114 -24.30 -4.75 17.80
C LYS A 114 -24.76 -3.99 19.03
N PHE A 115 -24.33 -2.73 19.18
CA PHE A 115 -24.77 -1.87 20.26
C PHE A 115 -26.28 -1.60 20.20
N LEU A 116 -26.81 -1.26 19.02
CA LEU A 116 -28.25 -1.05 18.82
C LEU A 116 -29.07 -2.32 19.10
N LEU A 117 -28.58 -3.49 18.66
CA LEU A 117 -29.22 -4.77 19.00
C LEU A 117 -29.26 -5.03 20.50
N HIS A 118 -28.16 -4.76 21.19
CA HIS A 118 -28.10 -4.87 22.64
C HIS A 118 -29.08 -3.89 23.32
N ASP A 119 -29.09 -2.62 22.91
CA ASP A 119 -30.03 -1.63 23.45
C ASP A 119 -31.49 -2.02 23.21
N ALA A 120 -31.82 -2.52 22.01
CA ALA A 120 -33.17 -3.01 21.71
C ALA A 120 -33.57 -4.22 22.56
N MET A 121 -32.64 -5.14 22.83
CA MET A 121 -32.90 -6.28 23.72
C MET A 121 -33.12 -5.87 25.17
N VAL A 122 -32.39 -4.87 25.66
CA VAL A 122 -32.47 -4.43 27.07
C VAL A 122 -33.62 -3.45 27.30
N SER A 123 -33.81 -2.49 26.41
CA SER A 123 -34.76 -1.39 26.57
C SER A 123 -36.07 -1.57 25.82
N GLY A 124 -36.16 -2.56 24.92
CA GLY A 124 -37.32 -2.78 24.05
C GLY A 124 -37.51 -1.71 22.97
N ARG A 125 -36.61 -0.73 22.85
CA ARG A 125 -36.70 0.35 21.87
C ARG A 125 -35.90 0.01 20.61
N LEU A 126 -36.55 0.15 19.46
CA LEU A 126 -35.91 0.02 18.16
C LEU A 126 -35.41 1.38 17.66
N PRO A 127 -34.42 1.41 16.76
CA PRO A 127 -34.00 2.66 16.13
C PRO A 127 -35.16 3.33 15.38
N GLY A 128 -35.20 4.65 15.44
CA GLY A 128 -36.21 5.44 14.73
C GLY A 128 -35.96 5.61 13.24
N ASN A 129 -34.80 5.17 12.73
CA ASN A 129 -34.48 5.27 11.31
C ASN A 129 -34.46 3.90 10.62
N ILE A 130 -34.93 3.91 9.37
CA ILE A 130 -35.15 2.71 8.56
C ILE A 130 -33.82 2.05 8.18
N GLU A 131 -32.76 2.84 7.97
CA GLU A 131 -31.44 2.32 7.58
C GLU A 131 -30.77 1.49 8.69
N GLU A 132 -30.80 1.97 9.94
CA GLU A 132 -30.29 1.23 11.10
C GLU A 132 -31.14 0.00 11.37
N LEU A 133 -32.47 0.12 11.28
CA LEU A 133 -33.37 -1.02 11.46
C LEU A 133 -33.11 -2.13 10.42
N THR A 134 -32.91 -1.73 9.16
CA THR A 134 -32.54 -2.65 8.08
C THR A 134 -31.19 -3.31 8.36
N THR A 135 -30.17 -2.52 8.74
CA THR A 135 -28.83 -3.03 9.06
C THR A 135 -28.86 -4.02 10.22
N MET A 136 -29.64 -3.75 11.26
CA MET A 136 -29.89 -4.66 12.39
C MET A 136 -30.56 -5.96 11.95
N GLY A 137 -31.59 -5.87 11.11
CA GLY A 137 -32.29 -7.04 10.57
C GLY A 137 -31.35 -7.99 9.84
N TRP A 138 -30.55 -7.47 8.90
CA TRP A 138 -29.53 -8.26 8.20
C TRP A 138 -28.52 -8.90 9.16
N LYS A 139 -28.10 -8.17 10.19
CA LYS A 139 -27.13 -8.67 11.17
C LYS A 139 -27.70 -9.81 12.02
N LEU A 140 -28.96 -9.70 12.45
CA LEU A 140 -29.68 -10.76 13.17
C LEU A 140 -29.79 -12.01 12.32
N GLU A 141 -30.17 -11.87 11.05
CA GLU A 141 -30.28 -13.00 10.13
C GLU A 141 -28.95 -13.74 9.96
N LEU A 142 -27.84 -13.00 9.81
CA LEU A 142 -26.49 -13.55 9.79
C LEU A 142 -26.14 -14.31 11.08
N MET A 143 -26.48 -13.74 12.24
CA MET A 143 -26.23 -14.37 13.53
C MET A 143 -27.04 -15.67 13.69
N LEU A 144 -28.33 -15.66 13.36
CA LEU A 144 -29.20 -16.83 13.37
C LEU A 144 -28.68 -17.95 12.46
N LYS A 145 -28.27 -17.61 11.22
CA LYS A 145 -27.63 -18.56 10.29
C LYS A 145 -26.35 -19.17 10.88
N SER A 146 -25.52 -18.36 11.55
CA SER A 146 -24.28 -18.84 12.17
C SER A 146 -24.54 -19.77 13.36
N LEU A 147 -25.56 -19.47 14.17
CA LEU A 147 -25.99 -20.31 15.29
C LEU A 147 -26.54 -21.64 14.80
N GLY A 148 -27.40 -21.63 13.78
CA GLY A 148 -27.92 -22.86 13.17
C GLY A 148 -26.81 -23.79 12.67
N LYS A 149 -25.78 -23.24 12.00
CA LYS A 149 -24.59 -24.01 11.59
C LYS A 149 -23.82 -24.61 12.76
N ARG A 150 -23.68 -23.87 13.88
CA ARG A 150 -22.99 -24.36 15.08
C ARG A 150 -23.77 -25.46 15.77
N ILE A 151 -25.09 -25.30 15.89
CA ILE A 151 -25.99 -26.33 16.46
C ILE A 151 -25.88 -27.62 15.66
N ALA A 152 -26.01 -27.54 14.33
CA ALA A 152 -25.90 -28.70 13.43
C ALA A 152 -24.55 -29.44 13.52
N LYS A 153 -23.47 -28.73 13.87
CA LYS A 153 -22.14 -29.30 14.06
C LYS A 153 -21.98 -30.02 15.41
N MET A 154 -22.69 -29.57 16.44
CA MET A 154 -22.67 -30.20 17.77
C MET A 154 -23.61 -31.41 17.87
N SER A 155 -24.59 -31.51 16.98
CA SER A 155 -25.55 -32.62 16.89
C SER A 155 -25.08 -33.77 15.98
N ARG A 156 -23.79 -33.80 15.60
CA ARG A 156 -23.09 -34.93 14.97
C ARG A 156 -22.04 -35.45 15.93
#